data_AF-A0A238C5F9-F1
#
_entry.id   AF-A0A238C5F9-F1
#
_cell.length_a   1.000
_cell.length_b   1.000
_cell.length_c   1.000
_cell.angle_alpha   90.00
_cell.angle_beta   90.00
_cell.angle_gamma   90.00
#
_symmetry.space_group_name_H-M   'P 1'
#
loop_
_entity.id
_entity.type
_entity.pdbx_description
1 polymer ?
#
loop_
_entity_poly.entity_id
_entity_poly.type
_entity_poly.pdbx_seq_one_letter_code
_entity_poly.pdbx_strand_id
1 'polypeptide(L)'
;MRWANKSGKGMLGGFCTGWIHEENASTSMADELEPLCIPVGLYVKPSAKMTVTVSLPPLKQPGQSISNWDLMEKIKKAVNPIELSSIRVMTSTIELVRFEAELPSRKILAKVIKALDGFTLKVMGFFEPLKVRAAETKSDFPTRHDWDEFFRNSDNMNELEPGERPDTIYLAKMPSNWFKECGSTADSMPSERILQNVFERFGTVRCVDIPICDPYRKKMSAKISGVRTTGYVQFVEYISFVRAMDFLRNKKLVKKMPDGRIFEASIKVDFDKNRHLSDENIHKRYVERERLKELEKQKISEEYRKREKEDENKMNAEKEHVDHRSQKEGKHRRKRNQEERLKKERLNEMIVKEERKLLIAQRKLESRRLLSALFWRIEANLREKNSRLEMSSRDLEENLQAELETKLRQALLREQEQRLRKRIEAKMMLSKLHANKSEDKED
;
A
#
# COMPACT_ATOMS: atom_id res chain seq x y z
N MET A 1 1.39 62.77 -2.90
CA MET A 1 2.32 61.88 -2.17
C MET A 1 2.16 60.48 -2.77
N ARG A 2 3.24 59.88 -3.30
CA ARG A 2 4.07 58.84 -2.65
C ARG A 2 3.24 57.65 -2.14
N TRP A 3 3.26 56.51 -2.86
CA TRP A 3 4.13 55.31 -2.60
C TRP A 3 3.42 54.29 -1.68
N ALA A 4 3.64 52.97 -1.73
CA ALA A 4 4.18 52.06 -2.77
C ALA A 4 4.07 50.59 -2.26
N ASN A 5 4.02 49.60 -3.19
CA ASN A 5 4.38 48.17 -2.96
C ASN A 5 3.54 47.38 -1.90
N LYS A 6 3.49 46.04 -1.79
CA LYS A 6 3.92 44.80 -2.51
C LYS A 6 3.08 43.65 -1.86
N SER A 7 2.97 42.38 -2.29
CA SER A 7 3.29 41.54 -3.47
C SER A 7 2.56 40.19 -3.22
N GLY A 8 2.35 39.25 -4.14
CA GLY A 8 2.72 39.05 -5.55
C GLY A 8 2.19 37.67 -5.99
N LYS A 9 2.10 37.38 -7.29
CA LYS A 9 1.78 36.05 -7.82
C LYS A 9 2.83 35.63 -8.85
N GLY A 10 3.35 34.42 -8.70
CA GLY A 10 4.47 33.91 -9.48
C GLY A 10 4.11 33.62 -10.95
N MET A 11 5.07 33.82 -11.83
CA MET A 11 5.00 33.38 -13.22
C MET A 11 5.12 31.85 -13.30
N LEU A 12 4.29 31.23 -14.13
CA LEU A 12 4.67 30.05 -14.91
C LEU A 12 4.21 30.28 -16.36
N GLY A 13 5.12 30.79 -17.19
CA GLY A 13 4.88 30.99 -18.60
C GLY A 13 5.11 29.70 -19.39
N GLY A 14 4.08 29.23 -20.09
CA GLY A 14 4.17 28.20 -21.12
C GLY A 14 3.93 28.80 -22.49
N PHE A 15 4.99 29.08 -23.26
CA PHE A 15 4.87 29.53 -24.64
C PHE A 15 4.35 28.39 -25.54
N CYS A 16 3.03 28.32 -25.76
CA CYS A 16 2.49 27.58 -26.89
C CYS A 16 2.75 28.37 -28.18
N THR A 17 3.55 27.80 -29.08
CA THR A 17 3.83 28.38 -30.39
C THR A 17 2.55 28.52 -31.22
N GLY A 18 2.38 29.68 -31.87
CA GLY A 18 1.12 30.09 -32.47
C GLY A 18 0.55 29.13 -33.52
N TRP A 19 -0.68 28.70 -33.28
CA TRP A 19 -1.57 28.16 -34.30
C TRP A 19 -2.28 29.32 -34.98
N ILE A 20 -2.19 29.41 -36.30
CA ILE A 20 -3.01 30.37 -37.06
C ILE A 20 -4.35 29.67 -37.32
N HIS A 21 -5.38 30.10 -36.59
CA HIS A 21 -6.76 29.82 -36.98
C HIS A 21 -7.12 30.79 -38.11
N GLU A 22 -7.31 30.26 -39.32
CA GLU A 22 -7.77 31.02 -40.47
C GLU A 22 -9.12 30.45 -40.89
N GLU A 23 -10.20 31.07 -40.40
CA GLU A 23 -11.55 30.49 -40.40
C GLU A 23 -12.29 30.67 -41.75
N ASN A 24 -11.61 31.18 -42.78
CA ASN A 24 -12.13 31.36 -44.13
C ASN A 24 -11.05 31.07 -45.19
N ALA A 25 -10.65 29.80 -45.33
CA ALA A 25 -9.93 29.35 -46.52
C ALA A 25 -10.90 29.33 -47.71
N SER A 26 -10.78 30.31 -48.60
CA SER A 26 -11.60 30.42 -49.80
C SER A 26 -11.37 29.24 -50.77
N THR A 27 -12.41 28.90 -51.53
CA THR A 27 -12.51 27.68 -52.37
C THR A 27 -11.46 27.57 -53.48
N SER A 28 -10.58 28.56 -53.66
CA SER A 28 -9.50 28.57 -54.67
C SER A 28 -8.21 27.85 -54.25
N MET A 29 -8.03 27.51 -52.97
CA MET A 29 -6.82 26.81 -52.48
C MET A 29 -6.79 25.30 -52.77
N ALA A 30 -7.88 24.72 -53.29
CA ALA A 30 -8.02 23.26 -53.41
C ALA A 30 -7.23 22.63 -54.58
N ASP A 31 -6.97 23.38 -55.66
CA ASP A 31 -6.46 22.85 -56.94
C ASP A 31 -4.94 22.57 -56.98
N GLU A 32 -4.15 23.06 -56.03
CA GLU A 32 -2.69 22.85 -55.98
C GLU A 32 -2.23 21.85 -54.88
N LEU A 33 -3.16 21.08 -54.28
CA LEU A 33 -2.83 20.07 -53.26
C LEU A 33 -2.35 18.75 -53.87
N GLU A 34 -1.05 18.47 -53.77
CA GLU A 34 -0.50 17.18 -54.14
C GLU A 34 -0.73 16.17 -53.01
N PRO A 35 -1.32 14.98 -53.25
CA PRO A 35 -1.54 14.01 -52.19
C PRO A 35 -0.20 13.56 -51.61
N LEU A 36 -0.16 13.27 -50.31
CA LEU A 36 0.93 12.52 -49.65
C LEU A 36 0.42 11.13 -49.26
N CYS A 37 -0.59 11.07 -48.40
CA CYS A 37 -1.26 9.84 -47.97
C CYS A 37 -2.78 10.08 -47.82
N ILE A 38 -3.54 9.68 -48.85
CA ILE A 38 -4.99 9.94 -48.96
C ILE A 38 -5.81 9.27 -47.82
N PRO A 39 -5.56 8.02 -47.40
CA PRO A 39 -6.32 7.40 -46.30
C PRO A 39 -6.20 8.14 -44.97
N VAL A 40 -5.11 8.88 -44.76
CA VAL A 40 -4.86 9.70 -43.56
C VAL A 40 -5.23 11.17 -43.82
N GLY A 41 -5.77 11.53 -44.98
CA GLY A 41 -6.10 12.90 -45.36
C GLY A 41 -4.89 13.83 -45.43
N LEU A 42 -3.69 13.29 -45.69
CA LEU A 42 -2.44 14.05 -45.75
C LEU A 42 -2.08 14.42 -47.20
N TYR A 43 -1.80 15.69 -47.39
CA TYR A 43 -1.44 16.34 -48.64
C TYR A 43 -0.20 17.22 -48.39
N VAL A 44 0.40 17.71 -49.47
CA VAL A 44 1.41 18.76 -49.42
C VAL A 44 1.05 19.88 -50.38
N LYS A 45 1.47 21.10 -50.06
CA LYS A 45 1.39 22.24 -50.98
C LYS A 45 2.74 22.91 -51.15
N PRO A 46 3.05 23.50 -52.32
CA PRO A 46 4.23 24.34 -52.48
C PRO A 46 4.29 25.47 -51.44
N SER A 47 5.48 25.80 -50.95
CA SER A 47 5.75 26.96 -50.10
C SER A 47 6.79 27.83 -50.79
N ALA A 48 6.30 28.88 -51.45
CA ALA A 48 7.12 29.83 -52.19
C ALA A 48 7.34 31.08 -51.34
N LYS A 49 8.58 31.37 -50.95
CA LYS A 49 8.91 32.46 -50.03
C LYS A 49 9.82 33.50 -50.67
N MET A 50 9.54 34.77 -50.41
CA MET A 50 10.43 35.89 -50.72
C MET A 50 10.78 36.69 -49.48
N THR A 51 11.95 37.31 -49.55
CA THR A 51 12.41 38.31 -48.60
C THR A 51 12.27 39.68 -49.24
N VAL A 52 11.48 40.56 -48.64
CA VAL A 52 11.32 41.96 -49.06
C VAL A 52 12.05 42.84 -48.07
N THR A 53 13.06 43.59 -48.51
CA THR A 53 13.82 44.53 -47.68
C THR A 53 13.51 45.96 -48.12
N VAL A 54 13.05 46.79 -47.19
CA VAL A 54 12.81 48.22 -47.38
C VAL A 54 13.95 48.97 -46.71
N SER A 55 14.73 49.74 -47.48
CA SER A 55 15.76 50.62 -46.94
C SER A 55 15.14 51.91 -46.42
N LEU A 56 15.44 52.25 -45.16
CA LEU A 56 14.98 53.48 -44.52
C LEU A 56 16.07 54.57 -44.64
N PRO A 57 15.71 55.83 -44.96
CA PRO A 57 16.65 56.94 -44.95
C PRO A 57 17.01 57.32 -43.50
N PRO A 58 18.17 57.98 -43.28
CA PRO A 58 18.54 58.45 -41.95
C PRO A 58 17.47 59.41 -41.40
N LEU A 59 17.05 59.18 -40.16
CA LEU A 59 16.04 59.98 -39.47
C LEU A 59 16.59 61.39 -39.20
N LYS A 60 16.11 62.39 -39.96
CA LYS A 60 16.58 63.78 -39.89
C LYS A 60 15.93 64.56 -38.73
N GLN A 61 14.83 64.06 -38.17
CA GLN A 61 14.08 64.72 -37.09
C GLN A 61 13.80 63.75 -35.91
N PRO A 62 14.02 64.16 -34.66
CA PRO A 62 13.65 63.35 -33.50
C PRO A 62 12.12 63.18 -33.43
N GLY A 63 11.67 61.95 -33.18
CA GLY A 63 10.24 61.57 -33.19
C GLY A 63 9.71 61.08 -34.54
N GLN A 64 10.46 61.24 -35.63
CA GLN A 64 10.16 60.65 -36.92
C GLN A 64 10.27 59.12 -36.84
N SER A 65 9.20 58.40 -37.19
CA SER A 65 9.16 56.93 -37.15
C SER A 65 8.28 56.38 -38.28
N ILE A 66 8.49 55.12 -38.65
CA ILE A 66 7.73 54.42 -39.70
C ILE A 66 7.05 53.22 -39.07
N SER A 67 5.73 53.08 -39.28
CA SER A 67 5.01 51.88 -38.90
C SER A 67 5.36 50.71 -39.82
N ASN A 68 5.76 49.58 -39.24
CA ASN A 68 5.97 48.34 -39.98
C ASN A 68 4.68 47.85 -40.67
N TRP A 69 3.51 48.20 -40.12
CA TRP A 69 2.22 47.89 -40.72
C TRP A 69 1.93 48.75 -41.97
N ASP A 70 2.27 50.04 -41.95
CA ASP A 70 2.10 50.91 -43.14
C ASP A 70 2.96 50.45 -44.31
N LEU A 71 4.17 49.98 -44.04
CA LEU A 71 5.05 49.38 -45.05
C LEU A 71 4.44 48.08 -45.60
N MET A 72 3.95 47.20 -44.72
CA MET A 72 3.30 45.94 -45.08
C MET A 72 2.06 46.15 -45.95
N GLU A 73 1.18 47.08 -45.60
CA GLU A 73 -0.01 47.40 -46.42
C GLU A 73 0.34 48.05 -47.76
N LYS A 74 1.36 48.91 -47.82
CA LYS A 74 1.83 49.44 -49.10
C LYS A 74 2.47 48.37 -49.98
N ILE A 75 3.18 47.40 -49.41
CA ILE A 75 3.71 46.23 -50.15
C ILE A 75 2.54 45.39 -50.69
N LYS A 76 1.53 45.05 -49.88
CA LYS A 76 0.31 44.37 -50.34
C LYS A 76 -0.37 45.13 -51.49
N LYS A 77 -0.55 46.45 -51.34
CA LYS A 77 -1.15 47.30 -52.38
C LYS A 77 -0.33 47.34 -53.68
N ALA A 78 0.99 47.22 -53.60
CA ALA A 78 1.88 47.20 -54.77
C ALA A 78 1.83 45.87 -55.54
N VAL A 79 1.39 44.77 -54.92
CA VAL A 79 1.30 43.45 -55.58
C VAL A 79 -0.11 43.09 -56.06
N ASN A 80 -1.14 43.83 -55.61
CA ASN A 80 -2.52 43.70 -56.06
C ASN A 80 -2.64 43.66 -57.60
N PRO A 81 -3.33 42.67 -58.23
CA PRO A 81 -4.32 41.74 -57.66
C PRO A 81 -3.76 40.43 -57.08
N ILE A 82 -2.45 40.32 -56.84
CA ILE A 82 -1.85 39.09 -56.30
C ILE A 82 -1.96 39.07 -54.77
N GLU A 83 -2.69 38.09 -54.24
CA GLU A 83 -2.80 37.86 -52.80
C GLU A 83 -1.56 37.13 -52.26
N LEU A 84 -1.02 37.63 -51.15
CA LEU A 84 0.07 37.00 -50.40
C LEU A 84 -0.54 36.05 -49.36
N SER A 85 -0.09 34.79 -49.31
CA SER A 85 -0.56 33.81 -48.33
C SER A 85 -0.17 34.17 -46.90
N SER A 86 0.97 34.83 -46.72
CA SER A 86 1.29 35.54 -45.48
C SER A 86 2.38 36.58 -45.74
N ILE A 87 2.49 37.59 -44.87
CA ILE A 87 3.64 38.49 -44.81
C ILE A 87 3.90 38.88 -43.35
N ARG A 88 5.16 38.75 -42.93
CA ARG A 88 5.59 38.95 -41.53
C ARG A 88 6.89 39.75 -41.46
N VAL A 89 7.03 40.57 -40.41
CA VAL A 89 8.29 41.27 -40.12
C VAL A 89 9.30 40.25 -39.58
N MET A 90 10.49 40.20 -40.18
CA MET A 90 11.61 39.36 -39.75
C MET A 90 12.60 40.16 -38.92
N THR A 91 12.97 41.36 -39.37
CA THR A 91 13.88 42.28 -38.66
C THR A 91 13.47 43.71 -38.92
N SER A 92 13.47 44.54 -37.88
CA SER A 92 13.20 45.97 -37.95
C SER A 92 14.35 46.71 -37.29
N THR A 93 15.09 47.51 -38.05
CA THR A 93 16.19 48.36 -37.54
C THR A 93 15.95 49.81 -37.96
N ILE A 94 16.84 50.72 -37.56
CA ILE A 94 16.77 52.13 -37.94
C ILE A 94 17.03 52.31 -39.45
N GLU A 95 17.81 51.40 -40.06
CA GLU A 95 18.27 51.50 -41.45
C GLU A 95 17.44 50.66 -42.43
N LEU A 96 16.79 49.58 -41.97
CA LEU A 96 15.99 48.72 -42.84
C LEU A 96 14.87 47.99 -42.09
N VAL A 97 13.83 47.64 -42.84
CA VAL A 97 12.81 46.66 -42.42
C VAL A 97 12.82 45.51 -43.40
N ARG A 98 12.93 44.28 -42.89
CA ARG A 98 12.89 43.05 -43.68
C ARG A 98 11.62 42.27 -43.35
N PHE A 99 10.88 41.94 -44.39
CA PHE A 99 9.69 41.10 -44.36
C PHE A 99 10.02 39.74 -45.00
N GLU A 100 9.42 38.67 -44.49
CA GLU A 100 9.25 37.41 -45.22
C GLU A 100 7.80 37.36 -45.70
N ALA A 101 7.59 37.17 -47.00
CA ALA A 101 6.28 36.98 -47.59
C ALA A 101 6.20 35.59 -48.24
N GLU A 102 5.07 34.92 -48.04
CA GLU A 102 4.77 33.62 -48.63
C GLU A 102 3.68 33.76 -49.68
N LEU A 103 3.82 33.03 -50.78
CA LEU A 103 2.95 33.08 -51.94
C LEU A 103 2.49 31.67 -52.33
N PRO A 104 1.32 31.53 -52.99
CA PRO A 104 0.76 30.22 -53.32
C PRO A 104 1.69 29.35 -54.17
N SER A 105 2.31 29.93 -55.21
CA SER A 105 3.13 29.18 -56.16
C SER A 105 4.42 29.91 -56.58
N ARG A 106 5.43 29.12 -56.97
CA ARG A 106 6.74 29.64 -57.41
C ARG A 106 6.66 30.44 -58.72
N LYS A 107 5.63 30.20 -59.55
CA LYS A 107 5.35 30.99 -60.76
C LYS A 107 4.88 32.41 -60.41
N ILE A 108 4.07 32.54 -59.35
CA ILE A 108 3.61 33.83 -58.83
C ILE A 108 4.77 34.55 -58.12
N LEU A 109 5.54 33.83 -57.30
CA LEU A 109 6.76 34.33 -56.64
C LEU A 109 7.69 35.09 -57.60
N ALA A 110 8.05 34.47 -58.73
CA ALA A 110 8.94 35.09 -59.71
C ALA A 110 8.36 36.37 -60.34
N LYS A 111 7.04 36.42 -60.59
CA LYS A 111 6.34 37.62 -61.08
C LYS A 111 6.38 38.74 -60.04
N VAL A 112 6.09 38.42 -58.77
CA VAL A 112 6.03 39.41 -57.68
C VAL A 112 7.42 39.94 -57.34
N ILE A 113 8.47 39.10 -57.35
CA ILE A 113 9.86 39.57 -57.18
C ILE A 113 10.19 40.62 -58.25
N LYS A 114 9.88 40.33 -59.53
CA LYS A 114 10.13 41.24 -60.65
C LYS A 114 9.32 42.55 -60.56
N ALA A 115 8.18 42.55 -59.86
CA ALA A 115 7.35 43.74 -59.65
C ALA A 115 7.77 44.58 -58.43
N LEU A 116 8.29 43.94 -57.37
CA LEU A 116 8.69 44.60 -56.13
C LEU A 116 10.18 45.01 -56.08
N ASP A 117 11.07 44.32 -56.78
CA ASP A 117 12.50 44.68 -56.76
C ASP A 117 12.74 46.00 -57.50
N GLY A 118 13.32 46.98 -56.81
CA GLY A 118 13.45 48.35 -57.31
C GLY A 118 12.18 49.21 -57.16
N PHE A 119 11.09 48.68 -56.62
CA PHE A 119 9.88 49.47 -56.34
C PHE A 119 10.17 50.57 -55.30
N THR A 120 9.45 51.68 -55.37
CA THR A 120 9.67 52.82 -54.48
C THR A 120 8.41 53.19 -53.69
N LEU A 121 8.56 53.28 -52.37
CA LEU A 121 7.47 53.53 -51.43
C LEU A 121 7.50 54.96 -50.93
N LYS A 122 6.44 55.74 -51.24
CA LYS A 122 6.19 57.02 -50.58
C LYS A 122 5.45 56.78 -49.26
N VAL A 123 6.06 57.19 -48.15
CA VAL A 123 5.50 57.09 -46.78
C VAL A 123 5.29 58.50 -46.22
N MET A 124 4.23 58.71 -45.44
CA MET A 124 3.97 60.02 -44.85
C MET A 124 5.07 60.39 -43.87
N GLY A 125 5.44 61.67 -43.82
CA GLY A 125 6.55 62.16 -43.00
C GLY A 125 7.95 61.96 -43.60
N PHE A 126 8.09 61.38 -44.81
CA PHE A 126 9.38 61.21 -45.49
C PHE A 126 9.35 61.81 -46.90
N PHE A 127 10.30 62.71 -47.19
CA PHE A 127 10.45 63.33 -48.52
C PHE A 127 11.12 62.40 -49.54
N GLU A 128 12.09 61.59 -49.08
CA GLU A 128 12.81 60.63 -49.91
C GLU A 128 12.00 59.32 -50.01
N PRO A 129 11.72 58.81 -51.21
CA PRO A 129 10.98 57.55 -51.38
C PRO A 129 11.85 56.35 -50.95
N LEU A 130 11.27 55.45 -50.15
CA LEU A 130 11.98 54.28 -49.65
C LEU A 130 12.21 53.28 -50.78
N LYS A 131 13.42 52.73 -50.89
CA LYS A 131 13.74 51.71 -51.91
C LYS A 131 13.38 50.32 -51.40
N VAL A 132 12.65 49.57 -52.22
CA VAL A 132 12.30 48.16 -51.96
C VAL A 132 13.23 47.25 -52.76
N ARG A 133 13.69 46.19 -52.11
CA ARG A 133 14.48 45.10 -52.69
C ARG A 133 13.74 43.79 -52.42
N ALA A 134 13.50 42.99 -53.45
CA ALA A 134 12.79 41.71 -53.32
C ALA A 134 13.64 40.57 -53.89
N ALA A 135 13.73 39.46 -53.18
CA ALA A 135 14.48 38.29 -53.60
C ALA A 135 13.80 36.98 -53.14
N GLU A 136 13.99 35.89 -53.88
CA GLU A 136 13.57 34.56 -53.43
C GLU A 136 14.34 34.20 -52.15
N THR A 137 13.64 33.74 -51.12
CA THR A 137 14.26 33.35 -49.86
C THR A 137 15.05 32.06 -50.11
N LYS A 138 16.36 32.05 -49.76
CA LYS A 138 17.18 30.84 -49.83
C LYS A 138 16.51 29.75 -48.99
N SER A 139 16.30 28.57 -49.59
CA SER A 139 15.74 27.44 -48.86
C SER A 139 16.68 26.96 -47.76
N ASP A 140 16.10 26.61 -46.61
CA ASP A 140 16.72 25.92 -45.47
C ASP A 140 16.62 24.38 -45.63
N PHE A 141 16.20 23.91 -46.81
CA PHE A 141 16.15 22.50 -47.19
C PHE A 141 17.51 22.06 -47.77
N PRO A 142 18.11 20.96 -47.30
CA PRO A 142 19.44 20.53 -47.76
C PRO A 142 19.43 20.10 -49.23
N THR A 143 20.52 20.39 -49.94
CA THR A 143 20.72 19.90 -51.31
C THR A 143 21.36 18.51 -51.30
N ARG A 144 21.32 17.83 -52.47
CA ARG A 144 22.00 16.55 -52.64
C ARG A 144 23.50 16.63 -52.36
N HIS A 145 24.13 17.75 -52.73
CA HIS A 145 25.53 17.97 -52.42
C HIS A 145 25.77 18.01 -50.90
N ASP A 146 24.90 18.67 -50.14
CA ASP A 146 25.05 18.86 -48.70
C ASP A 146 25.06 17.52 -47.93
N TRP A 147 24.23 16.55 -48.33
CA TRP A 147 24.25 15.22 -47.70
C TRP A 147 25.34 14.31 -48.28
N ASP A 148 25.55 14.28 -49.60
CA ASP A 148 26.62 13.49 -50.23
C ASP A 148 28.02 13.95 -49.72
N GLU A 149 28.20 15.25 -49.42
CA GLU A 149 29.42 15.81 -48.80
C GLU A 149 29.54 15.43 -47.32
N PHE A 150 28.46 15.58 -46.55
CA PHE A 150 28.47 15.28 -45.12
C PHE A 150 28.84 13.81 -44.84
N PHE A 151 28.25 12.86 -45.54
CA PHE A 151 28.53 11.44 -45.29
C PHE A 151 29.92 11.01 -45.77
N ARG A 152 30.46 11.60 -46.86
CA ARG A 152 31.83 11.33 -47.34
C ARG A 152 32.93 11.91 -46.44
N ASN A 153 32.69 13.08 -45.85
CA ASN A 153 33.68 13.80 -45.06
C ASN A 153 33.58 13.54 -43.54
N SER A 154 32.70 12.63 -43.10
CA SER A 154 32.50 12.31 -41.69
C SER A 154 33.24 11.04 -41.27
N ASP A 155 34.37 11.19 -40.58
CA ASP A 155 35.21 10.07 -40.09
C ASP A 155 34.47 9.02 -39.23
N ASN A 156 33.30 9.38 -38.69
CA ASN A 156 32.47 8.56 -37.79
C ASN A 156 31.23 7.95 -38.48
N MET A 157 31.23 7.84 -39.80
CA MET A 157 30.12 7.29 -40.61
C MET A 157 30.61 6.14 -41.50
N ASN A 158 29.83 5.06 -41.60
CA ASN A 158 30.10 3.96 -42.53
C ASN A 158 28.95 3.83 -43.56
N GLU A 159 29.23 4.08 -44.85
CA GLU A 159 28.22 4.01 -45.92
C GLU A 159 27.57 2.61 -46.08
N LEU A 160 28.23 1.55 -45.60
CA LEU A 160 27.67 0.20 -45.61
C LEU A 160 26.62 0.01 -44.51
N GLU A 161 26.71 0.76 -43.41
CA GLU A 161 25.83 0.62 -42.24
C GLU A 161 24.55 1.46 -42.38
N PRO A 162 23.41 0.91 -41.94
CA PRO A 162 22.10 1.57 -41.99
C PRO A 162 22.06 2.76 -41.02
N GLY A 163 21.57 3.91 -41.48
CA GLY A 163 21.52 5.13 -40.65
C GLY A 163 22.86 5.81 -40.42
N GLU A 164 23.94 5.30 -41.02
CA GLU A 164 25.25 5.98 -41.11
C GLU A 164 25.56 6.45 -42.55
N ARG A 165 24.52 6.51 -43.37
CA ARG A 165 24.50 6.90 -44.79
C ARG A 165 23.26 7.73 -45.10
N PRO A 166 23.12 8.33 -46.30
CA PRO A 166 21.93 9.10 -46.68
C PRO A 166 20.72 8.18 -46.98
N ASP A 167 20.19 7.53 -45.95
CA ASP A 167 18.98 6.71 -45.97
C ASP A 167 17.89 7.19 -44.99
N THR A 168 18.24 8.08 -44.05
CA THR A 168 17.38 8.48 -42.93
C THR A 168 16.99 9.96 -43.01
N ILE A 169 15.69 10.21 -43.14
CA ILE A 169 15.09 11.56 -43.10
C ILE A 169 14.81 11.95 -41.64
N TYR A 170 15.23 13.16 -41.28
CA TYR A 170 14.88 13.83 -40.04
C TYR A 170 13.75 14.84 -40.30
N LEU A 171 12.63 14.66 -39.59
CA LEU A 171 11.46 15.52 -39.64
C LEU A 171 11.35 16.29 -38.33
N ALA A 172 11.28 17.61 -38.39
CA ALA A 172 11.11 18.50 -37.24
C ALA A 172 9.90 19.40 -37.38
N LYS A 173 9.34 19.84 -36.24
CA LYS A 173 8.07 20.58 -36.16
C LYS A 173 6.89 19.78 -36.74
N MET A 174 6.95 18.46 -36.61
CA MET A 174 5.90 17.53 -37.04
C MET A 174 4.63 17.73 -36.20
N PRO A 175 3.45 17.95 -36.82
CA PRO A 175 2.18 18.01 -36.11
C PRO A 175 1.76 16.59 -35.68
N SER A 176 2.16 16.18 -34.48
CA SER A 176 1.92 14.82 -33.94
C SER A 176 0.47 14.36 -34.06
N ASN A 177 -0.49 15.26 -33.86
CA ASN A 177 -1.92 14.98 -33.97
C ASN A 177 -2.37 14.49 -35.36
N TRP A 178 -1.58 14.71 -36.41
CA TRP A 178 -1.96 14.31 -37.78
C TRP A 178 -1.58 12.87 -38.11
N PHE A 179 -0.66 12.28 -37.33
CA PHE A 179 -0.14 10.91 -37.47
C PHE A 179 -0.77 9.95 -36.43
N LYS A 180 -2.02 10.21 -36.05
CA LYS A 180 -2.80 9.41 -35.08
C LYS A 180 -3.74 8.45 -35.79
N GLU A 181 -4.03 7.31 -35.14
CA GLU A 181 -4.99 6.34 -35.65
C GLU A 181 -6.42 6.91 -35.66
N CYS A 182 -7.22 6.51 -36.65
CA CYS A 182 -8.58 7.05 -36.80
C CYS A 182 -9.43 6.67 -35.58
N GLY A 183 -10.18 7.63 -35.02
CA GLY A 183 -10.93 7.44 -33.77
C GLY A 183 -10.13 7.60 -32.48
N SER A 184 -8.83 7.90 -32.54
CA SER A 184 -8.02 8.16 -31.33
C SER A 184 -8.46 9.43 -30.60
N THR A 185 -8.38 9.43 -29.27
CA THR A 185 -8.67 10.61 -28.42
C THR A 185 -7.64 11.74 -28.64
N ALA A 186 -7.99 12.97 -28.24
CA ALA A 186 -7.10 14.13 -28.37
C ALA A 186 -5.74 13.96 -27.66
N ASP A 187 -5.70 13.20 -26.55
CA ASP A 187 -4.50 12.97 -25.73
C ASP A 187 -3.69 11.71 -26.14
N SER A 188 -4.13 10.99 -27.17
CA SER A 188 -3.38 9.85 -27.72
C SER A 188 -2.00 10.25 -28.24
N MET A 189 -1.12 9.25 -28.40
CA MET A 189 0.20 9.42 -29.00
C MET A 189 0.12 9.30 -30.53
N PRO A 190 1.05 9.90 -31.31
CA PRO A 190 1.20 9.57 -32.73
C PRO A 190 1.60 8.09 -32.90
N SER A 191 1.21 7.48 -34.02
CA SER A 191 1.50 6.09 -34.35
C SER A 191 2.66 6.00 -35.33
N GLU A 192 3.72 5.28 -34.96
CA GLU A 192 4.88 5.03 -35.83
C GLU A 192 4.48 4.27 -37.10
N ARG A 193 3.46 3.40 -37.00
CA ARG A 193 2.87 2.69 -38.14
C ARG A 193 2.27 3.64 -39.17
N ILE A 194 1.64 4.74 -38.73
CA ILE A 194 1.09 5.73 -39.65
C ILE A 194 2.21 6.52 -40.32
N LEU A 195 3.25 6.89 -39.57
CA LEU A 195 4.40 7.56 -40.16
C LEU A 195 5.12 6.66 -41.17
N GLN A 196 5.24 5.36 -40.89
CA GLN A 196 5.71 4.35 -41.84
C GLN A 196 4.83 4.32 -43.11
N ASN A 197 3.53 4.04 -42.98
CA ASN A 197 2.60 3.95 -44.12
C ASN A 197 2.54 5.23 -44.98
N VAL A 198 2.77 6.41 -44.38
CA VAL A 198 2.83 7.70 -45.09
C VAL A 198 4.08 7.78 -45.99
N PHE A 199 5.22 7.24 -45.55
CA PHE A 199 6.49 7.32 -46.27
C PHE A 199 6.79 6.09 -47.15
N GLU A 200 6.15 4.95 -46.92
CA GLU A 200 6.23 3.76 -47.79
C GLU A 200 5.88 4.04 -49.25
N ARG A 201 5.13 5.11 -49.52
CA ARG A 201 4.88 5.61 -50.88
C ARG A 201 6.17 5.90 -51.69
N PHE A 202 7.26 6.29 -51.04
CA PHE A 202 8.51 6.60 -51.73
C PHE A 202 9.39 5.36 -51.99
N GLY A 203 9.18 4.32 -51.18
CA GLY A 203 9.79 3.00 -51.23
C GLY A 203 9.86 2.36 -49.84
N THR A 204 10.46 1.17 -49.74
CA THR A 204 10.45 0.36 -48.51
C THR A 204 11.13 1.08 -47.34
N VAL A 205 10.37 1.26 -46.26
CA VAL A 205 10.85 1.82 -44.98
C VAL A 205 11.43 0.67 -44.13
N ARG A 206 12.66 0.85 -43.64
CA ARG A 206 13.35 -0.10 -42.74
C ARG A 206 12.96 0.12 -41.29
N CYS A 207 12.97 1.38 -40.84
CA CYS A 207 12.76 1.73 -39.44
C CYS A 207 12.16 3.14 -39.32
N VAL A 208 11.39 3.34 -38.25
CA VAL A 208 10.80 4.63 -37.86
C VAL A 208 10.97 4.77 -36.34
N ASP A 209 11.32 5.97 -35.87
CA ASP A 209 11.26 6.32 -34.43
C ASP A 209 10.59 7.68 -34.30
N ILE A 210 9.58 7.77 -33.45
CA ILE A 210 9.00 9.04 -33.02
C ILE A 210 9.36 9.22 -31.53
N PRO A 211 10.38 10.04 -31.18
CA PRO A 211 10.93 10.07 -29.81
C PRO A 211 9.93 10.36 -28.69
N ILE A 212 8.81 11.02 -28.99
CA ILE A 212 7.76 11.27 -27.98
C ILE A 212 7.01 9.98 -27.58
N CYS A 213 6.98 8.95 -28.43
CA CYS A 213 6.26 7.69 -28.21
C CYS A 213 6.93 6.77 -27.17
N ASP A 214 8.20 7.00 -26.83
CA ASP A 214 8.90 6.28 -25.77
C ASP A 214 8.77 7.05 -24.43
N PRO A 215 8.04 6.53 -23.43
CA PRO A 215 7.88 7.19 -22.13
C PRO A 215 9.19 7.31 -21.35
N TYR A 216 10.12 6.36 -21.55
CA TYR A 216 11.40 6.29 -20.85
C TYR A 216 12.42 7.27 -21.44
N ARG A 217 12.23 7.72 -22.69
CA ARG A 217 13.09 8.70 -23.38
C ARG A 217 13.34 9.97 -22.56
N LYS A 218 12.33 10.41 -21.79
CA LYS A 218 12.40 11.58 -20.88
C LYS A 218 13.30 11.35 -19.65
N LYS A 219 13.50 10.09 -19.25
CA LYS A 219 14.36 9.65 -18.14
C LYS A 219 15.81 9.36 -18.60
N MET A 220 16.04 9.25 -19.91
CA MET A 220 17.36 9.04 -20.52
C MET A 220 18.16 10.35 -20.66
N SER A 221 19.44 10.25 -21.03
CA SER A 221 20.31 11.41 -21.24
C SER A 221 19.84 12.34 -22.36
N ALA A 222 20.21 13.62 -22.30
CA ALA A 222 19.77 14.63 -23.27
C ALA A 222 20.12 14.29 -24.73
N LYS A 223 21.25 13.60 -24.97
CA LYS A 223 21.67 13.11 -26.30
C LYS A 223 20.69 12.06 -26.88
N ILE A 224 19.97 11.35 -26.02
CA ILE A 224 19.02 10.30 -26.39
C ILE A 224 17.56 10.81 -26.37
N SER A 225 17.26 11.76 -25.49
CA SER A 225 15.90 12.25 -25.19
C SER A 225 15.13 12.77 -26.41
N GLY A 226 15.83 13.41 -27.36
CA GLY A 226 15.24 13.93 -28.59
C GLY A 226 14.32 15.15 -28.36
N VAL A 227 13.76 15.68 -29.45
CA VAL A 227 12.81 16.80 -29.39
C VAL A 227 11.40 16.26 -29.60
N ARG A 228 10.43 16.69 -28.77
CA ARG A 228 9.07 16.12 -28.75
C ARG A 228 8.29 16.20 -30.07
N THR A 229 8.68 17.08 -30.99
CA THR A 229 8.00 17.32 -32.28
C THR A 229 8.86 16.86 -33.47
N THR A 230 9.63 15.79 -33.28
CA THR A 230 10.42 15.16 -34.34
C THR A 230 9.97 13.74 -34.66
N GLY A 231 10.37 13.28 -35.84
CA GLY A 231 10.27 11.89 -36.27
C GLY A 231 11.42 11.55 -37.22
N TYR A 232 11.81 10.28 -37.24
CA TYR A 232 12.88 9.76 -38.09
C TYR A 232 12.32 8.65 -38.96
N VAL A 233 12.66 8.64 -40.25
CA VAL A 233 12.24 7.62 -41.21
C VAL A 233 13.45 7.15 -42.00
N GLN A 234 13.81 5.88 -41.84
CA GLN A 234 14.92 5.23 -42.54
C GLN A 234 14.40 4.36 -43.66
N PHE A 235 14.89 4.57 -44.88
CA PHE A 235 14.62 3.74 -46.04
C PHE A 235 15.61 2.59 -46.18
N VAL A 236 15.20 1.52 -46.87
CA VAL A 236 16.12 0.45 -47.29
C VAL A 236 17.07 0.95 -48.40
N GLU A 237 16.55 1.76 -49.33
CA GLU A 237 17.24 2.18 -50.55
C GLU A 237 17.49 3.69 -50.60
N TYR A 238 18.69 4.09 -51.05
CA TYR A 238 19.05 5.50 -51.30
C TYR A 238 18.08 6.22 -52.25
N ILE A 239 17.61 5.56 -53.31
CA ILE A 239 16.67 6.18 -54.25
C ILE A 239 15.32 6.54 -53.59
N SER A 240 14.89 5.76 -52.59
CA SER A 240 13.65 6.04 -51.83
C SER A 240 13.82 7.27 -50.94
N PHE A 241 14.98 7.40 -50.28
CA PHE A 241 15.37 8.62 -49.56
C PHE A 241 15.39 9.85 -50.47
N VAL A 242 16.06 9.78 -51.63
CA VAL A 242 16.14 10.90 -52.58
C VAL A 242 14.75 11.30 -53.09
N ARG A 243 13.90 10.35 -53.48
CA ARG A 243 12.51 10.62 -53.90
C ARG A 243 11.71 11.35 -52.81
N ALA A 244 11.81 10.90 -51.56
CA ALA A 244 11.11 11.52 -50.43
C ALA A 244 11.64 12.94 -50.14
N MET A 245 12.96 13.15 -50.20
CA MET A 245 13.57 14.48 -50.04
C MET A 245 13.14 15.43 -51.17
N ASP A 246 13.21 15.00 -52.43
CA ASP A 246 12.78 15.81 -53.58
C ASP A 246 11.28 16.12 -53.56
N PHE A 247 10.46 15.17 -53.09
CA PHE A 247 9.03 15.38 -52.92
C PHE A 247 8.69 16.39 -51.83
N LEU A 248 9.40 16.40 -50.69
CA LEU A 248 9.12 17.30 -49.57
C LEU A 248 9.82 18.67 -49.69
N ARG A 249 10.76 18.81 -50.63
CA ARG A 249 11.52 20.04 -50.88
C ARG A 249 10.61 21.24 -51.13
N ASN A 250 10.75 22.28 -50.31
CA ASN A 250 9.98 23.52 -50.38
C ASN A 250 8.45 23.33 -50.34
N LYS A 251 7.95 22.33 -49.59
CA LYS A 251 6.52 22.12 -49.38
C LYS A 251 6.12 22.22 -47.92
N LYS A 252 4.86 22.58 -47.69
CA LYS A 252 4.17 22.47 -46.40
C LYS A 252 3.34 21.19 -46.35
N LEU A 253 3.17 20.65 -45.16
CA LEU A 253 2.23 19.56 -44.91
C LEU A 253 0.82 20.14 -44.74
N VAL A 254 -0.17 19.47 -45.31
CA VAL A 254 -1.59 19.86 -45.27
C VAL A 254 -2.43 18.67 -44.81
N LYS A 255 -3.35 18.89 -43.86
CA LYS A 255 -4.30 17.89 -43.37
C LYS A 255 -5.71 18.31 -43.76
N LYS A 256 -6.37 17.49 -44.58
CA LYS A 256 -7.79 17.60 -44.89
C LYS A 256 -8.57 16.73 -43.91
N MET A 257 -9.51 17.33 -43.19
CA MET A 257 -10.40 16.63 -42.26
C MET A 257 -11.66 16.13 -42.98
N PRO A 258 -12.38 15.13 -42.42
CA PRO A 258 -13.62 14.60 -43.01
C PRO A 258 -14.74 15.63 -43.15
N ASP A 259 -14.75 16.67 -42.30
CA ASP A 259 -15.71 17.78 -42.33
C ASP A 259 -15.35 18.87 -43.36
N GLY A 260 -14.32 18.65 -44.18
CA GLY A 260 -13.84 19.57 -45.20
C GLY A 260 -12.83 20.61 -44.71
N ARG A 261 -12.57 20.74 -43.40
CA ARG A 261 -11.57 21.68 -42.90
C ARG A 261 -10.16 21.31 -43.36
N ILE A 262 -9.36 22.33 -43.65
CA ILE A 262 -7.97 22.20 -44.10
C ILE A 262 -7.07 22.87 -43.07
N PHE A 263 -6.02 22.17 -42.64
CA PHE A 263 -5.00 22.69 -41.73
C PHE A 263 -3.61 22.61 -42.35
N GLU A 264 -2.75 23.58 -42.06
CA GLU A 264 -1.41 23.68 -42.65
C GLU A 264 -0.30 23.68 -41.60
N ALA A 265 0.82 23.02 -41.90
CA ALA A 265 1.97 22.93 -41.01
C ALA A 265 3.30 23.14 -41.77
N SER A 266 4.12 24.04 -41.24
CA SER A 266 5.50 24.24 -41.69
C SER A 266 6.43 23.24 -41.01
N ILE A 267 6.60 22.07 -41.63
CA ILE A 267 7.61 21.10 -41.22
C ILE A 267 9.01 21.54 -41.67
N LYS A 268 10.05 21.23 -40.89
CA LYS A 268 11.45 21.26 -41.36
C LYS A 268 11.87 19.84 -41.66
N VAL A 269 12.44 19.64 -42.84
CA VAL A 269 12.95 18.35 -43.31
C VAL A 269 14.45 18.50 -43.52
N ASP A 270 15.21 17.54 -43.01
CA ASP A 270 16.67 17.45 -43.12
C ASP A 270 17.05 15.96 -43.23
N PHE A 271 18.33 15.65 -43.37
CA PHE A 271 18.84 14.30 -43.20
C PHE A 271 19.38 14.09 -41.78
N ASP A 272 19.41 12.84 -41.32
CA ASP A 272 19.97 12.51 -40.01
C ASP A 272 21.50 12.63 -39.99
N LYS A 273 22.01 13.36 -38.99
CA LYS A 273 23.44 13.64 -38.77
C LYS A 273 23.96 12.95 -37.50
N ASN A 274 23.07 12.31 -36.73
CA ASN A 274 23.34 11.79 -35.40
C ASN A 274 23.34 10.25 -35.32
N ARG A 275 23.14 9.56 -36.46
CA ARG A 275 23.04 8.09 -36.55
C ARG A 275 21.88 7.56 -35.70
N HIS A 276 20.79 8.32 -35.61
CA HIS A 276 19.67 8.09 -34.72
C HIS A 276 18.96 6.77 -35.01
N LEU A 277 18.91 6.33 -36.27
CA LEU A 277 18.40 5.02 -36.67
C LEU A 277 19.50 4.00 -37.03
N SER A 278 20.75 4.21 -36.58
CA SER A 278 21.75 3.14 -36.66
C SER A 278 21.52 2.07 -35.59
N ASP A 279 21.88 0.84 -35.92
CA ASP A 279 21.65 -0.33 -35.05
C ASP A 279 22.37 -0.17 -33.69
N GLU A 280 23.53 0.50 -33.67
CA GLU A 280 24.26 0.87 -32.44
C GLU A 280 23.41 1.76 -31.50
N ASN A 281 22.80 2.83 -32.03
CA ASN A 281 22.00 3.75 -31.24
C ASN A 281 20.62 3.18 -30.89
N ILE A 282 20.02 2.37 -31.76
CA ILE A 282 18.81 1.60 -31.45
C ILE A 282 19.08 0.65 -30.27
N HIS A 283 20.19 -0.09 -30.31
CA HIS A 283 20.57 -1.00 -29.24
C HIS A 283 20.86 -0.28 -27.92
N LYS A 284 21.63 0.82 -27.94
CA LYS A 284 21.89 1.66 -26.75
C LYS A 284 20.60 2.14 -26.09
N ARG A 285 19.60 2.55 -26.87
CA ARG A 285 18.27 2.95 -26.36
C ARG A 285 17.50 1.78 -25.76
N TYR A 286 17.56 0.61 -26.39
CA TYR A 286 16.92 -0.60 -25.88
C TYR A 286 17.51 -0.99 -24.51
N VAL A 287 18.84 -1.06 -24.39
CA VAL A 287 19.52 -1.42 -23.13
C VAL A 287 19.17 -0.45 -21.99
N GLU A 288 19.22 0.86 -22.24
CA GLU A 288 18.87 1.85 -21.22
C GLU A 288 17.37 1.82 -20.87
N ARG A 289 16.48 1.51 -21.84
CA ARG A 289 15.05 1.30 -21.59
C ARG A 289 14.80 0.10 -20.67
N GLU A 290 15.45 -1.04 -20.91
CA GLU A 290 15.32 -2.22 -20.04
C GLU A 290 15.89 -1.97 -18.65
N ARG A 291 17.03 -1.26 -18.54
CA ARG A 291 17.59 -0.84 -17.25
C ARG A 291 16.63 0.04 -16.45
N LEU A 292 15.95 1.00 -17.11
CA LEU A 292 14.98 1.88 -16.47
C LEU A 292 13.70 1.13 -16.05
N LYS A 293 13.21 0.18 -16.86
CA LYS A 293 12.10 -0.71 -16.48
C LYS A 293 12.44 -1.55 -15.25
N GLU A 294 13.65 -2.10 -15.20
CA GLU A 294 14.08 -2.95 -14.09
C GLU A 294 14.21 -2.15 -12.79
N LEU A 295 14.76 -0.93 -12.85
CA LEU A 295 14.78 -0.02 -11.70
C LEU A 295 13.37 0.40 -11.24
N GLU A 296 12.41 0.53 -12.16
CA GLU A 296 11.01 0.84 -11.85
C GLU A 296 10.31 -0.36 -11.17
N LYS A 297 10.52 -1.59 -11.68
CA LYS A 297 10.06 -2.83 -11.02
C LYS A 297 10.65 -3.01 -9.62
N GLN A 298 11.95 -2.75 -9.44
CA GLN A 298 12.62 -2.86 -8.14
C GLN A 298 12.03 -1.88 -7.13
N LYS A 299 11.80 -0.62 -7.51
CA LYS A 299 11.12 0.37 -6.66
C LYS A 299 9.70 -0.06 -6.27
N ILE A 300 8.93 -0.56 -7.23
CA ILE A 300 7.57 -1.10 -6.97
C ILE A 300 7.64 -2.28 -5.99
N SER A 301 8.56 -3.23 -6.20
CA SER A 301 8.76 -4.39 -5.31
C SER A 301 9.21 -4.00 -3.90
N GLU A 302 10.12 -3.03 -3.77
CA GLU A 302 10.51 -2.48 -2.47
C GLU A 302 9.35 -1.76 -1.76
N GLU A 303 8.48 -1.08 -2.50
CA GLU A 303 7.30 -0.43 -1.94
C GLU A 303 6.27 -1.46 -1.47
N TYR A 304 6.01 -2.52 -2.24
CA TYR A 304 5.19 -3.66 -1.79
C TYR A 304 5.76 -4.31 -0.52
N ARG A 305 7.08 -4.60 -0.48
CA ARG A 305 7.74 -5.17 0.72
C ARG A 305 7.74 -4.24 1.93
N LYS A 306 7.66 -2.92 1.75
CA LYS A 306 7.49 -1.96 2.85
C LYS A 306 6.07 -2.01 3.39
N ARG A 307 5.06 -1.96 2.51
CA ARG A 307 3.64 -2.07 2.90
C ARG A 307 3.34 -3.39 3.60
N GLU A 308 3.84 -4.51 3.08
CA GLU A 308 3.69 -5.83 3.69
C GLU A 308 4.27 -5.87 5.11
N LYS A 309 5.47 -5.32 5.33
CA LYS A 309 6.05 -5.18 6.68
C LYS A 309 5.28 -4.24 7.60
N GLU A 310 4.72 -3.16 7.06
CA GLU A 310 3.87 -2.23 7.84
C GLU A 310 2.58 -2.93 8.28
N ASP A 311 1.95 -3.72 7.41
CA ASP A 311 0.76 -4.53 7.71
C ASP A 311 1.07 -5.69 8.68
N GLU A 312 2.20 -6.39 8.51
CA GLU A 312 2.68 -7.40 9.47
C GLU A 312 2.93 -6.81 10.86
N ASN A 313 3.64 -5.66 10.93
CA ASN A 313 3.90 -4.97 12.19
C ASN A 313 2.59 -4.52 12.87
N LYS A 314 1.62 -4.04 12.08
CA LYS A 314 0.29 -3.68 12.58
C LYS A 314 -0.47 -4.91 13.12
N MET A 315 -0.51 -6.02 12.39
CA MET A 315 -1.12 -7.26 12.87
C MET A 315 -0.44 -7.81 14.12
N ASN A 316 0.89 -7.70 14.23
CA ASN A 316 1.62 -8.14 15.42
C ASN A 316 1.34 -7.23 16.62
N ALA A 317 1.28 -5.91 16.43
CA ALA A 317 0.87 -4.97 17.48
C ALA A 317 -0.58 -5.21 17.94
N GLU A 318 -1.50 -5.53 17.02
CA GLU A 318 -2.88 -5.91 17.37
C GLU A 318 -2.93 -7.23 18.16
N LYS A 319 -2.16 -8.25 17.76
CA LYS A 319 -2.01 -9.52 18.52
C LYS A 319 -1.45 -9.29 19.92
N GLU A 320 -0.35 -8.56 20.06
CA GLU A 320 0.26 -8.23 21.36
C GLU A 320 -0.74 -7.48 22.26
N HIS A 321 -1.53 -6.57 21.71
CA HIS A 321 -2.55 -5.84 22.45
C HIS A 321 -3.70 -6.76 22.91
N VAL A 322 -4.13 -7.70 22.07
CA VAL A 322 -5.13 -8.72 22.42
C VAL A 322 -4.58 -9.68 23.49
N ASP A 323 -3.38 -10.21 23.32
CA ASP A 323 -2.74 -11.10 24.30
C ASP A 323 -2.53 -10.39 25.64
N HIS A 324 -2.11 -9.12 25.63
CA HIS A 324 -1.93 -8.35 26.86
C HIS A 324 -3.27 -8.07 27.57
N ARG A 325 -4.37 -7.86 26.82
CA ARG A 325 -5.73 -7.81 27.38
C ARG A 325 -6.12 -9.17 27.98
N SER A 326 -5.97 -10.26 27.23
CA SER A 326 -6.30 -11.62 27.69
C SER A 326 -5.49 -12.05 28.91
N GLN A 327 -4.22 -11.66 29.03
CA GLN A 327 -3.41 -11.88 30.23
C GLN A 327 -3.92 -11.09 31.44
N LYS A 328 -4.36 -9.82 31.27
CA LYS A 328 -4.96 -9.02 32.35
C LYS A 328 -6.27 -9.64 32.83
N GLU A 329 -7.15 -10.04 31.91
CA GLU A 329 -8.40 -10.75 32.23
C GLU A 329 -8.14 -12.10 32.90
N GLY A 330 -7.17 -12.87 32.42
CA GLY A 330 -6.74 -14.14 33.01
C GLY A 330 -6.21 -13.98 34.44
N LYS A 331 -5.41 -12.93 34.72
CA LYS A 331 -4.95 -12.59 36.08
C LYS A 331 -6.13 -12.22 36.99
N HIS A 332 -7.09 -11.41 36.52
CA HIS A 332 -8.30 -11.10 37.29
C HIS A 332 -9.16 -12.34 37.56
N ARG A 333 -9.34 -13.23 36.58
CA ARG A 333 -10.11 -14.48 36.75
C ARG A 333 -9.45 -15.42 37.75
N ARG A 334 -8.12 -15.57 37.71
CA ARG A 334 -7.36 -16.34 38.72
C ARG A 334 -7.53 -15.76 40.13
N LYS A 335 -7.44 -14.44 40.29
CA LYS A 335 -7.65 -13.77 41.59
C LYS A 335 -9.06 -14.01 42.14
N ARG A 336 -10.10 -13.82 41.31
CA ARG A 336 -11.50 -14.12 41.69
C ARG A 336 -11.67 -15.58 42.14
N ASN A 337 -11.16 -16.54 41.37
CA ASN A 337 -11.25 -17.95 41.73
C ASN A 337 -10.51 -18.30 43.03
N GLN A 338 -9.39 -17.64 43.32
CA GLN A 338 -8.65 -17.84 44.57
C GLN A 338 -9.40 -17.25 45.78
N GLU A 339 -9.97 -16.05 45.65
CA GLU A 339 -10.85 -15.46 46.65
C GLU A 339 -12.10 -16.32 46.91
N GLU A 340 -12.68 -16.93 45.87
CA GLU A 340 -13.83 -17.83 45.99
C GLU A 340 -13.46 -19.16 46.68
N ARG A 341 -12.29 -19.73 46.38
CA ARG A 341 -11.76 -20.90 47.10
C ARG A 341 -11.55 -20.61 48.58
N LEU A 342 -10.91 -19.49 48.93
CA LEU A 342 -10.71 -19.08 50.32
C LEU A 342 -12.04 -18.86 51.06
N LYS A 343 -13.08 -18.36 50.37
CA LYS A 343 -14.45 -18.28 50.94
C LYS A 343 -15.06 -19.67 51.19
N LYS A 344 -14.91 -20.60 50.25
CA LYS A 344 -15.39 -21.99 50.38
C LYS A 344 -14.66 -22.74 51.51
N GLU A 345 -13.35 -22.57 51.66
CA GLU A 345 -12.57 -23.15 52.76
C GLU A 345 -13.03 -22.61 54.13
N ARG A 346 -13.20 -21.28 54.27
CA ARG A 346 -13.75 -20.68 55.51
C ARG A 346 -15.16 -21.18 55.84
N LEU A 347 -16.01 -21.36 54.83
CA LEU A 347 -17.35 -21.93 55.03
C LEU A 347 -17.27 -23.39 55.49
N ASN A 348 -16.39 -24.19 54.87
CA ASN A 348 -16.20 -25.59 55.25
C ASN A 348 -15.63 -25.74 56.68
N GLU A 349 -14.70 -24.86 57.09
CA GLU A 349 -14.25 -24.78 58.48
C GLU A 349 -15.39 -24.47 59.46
N MET A 350 -16.34 -23.60 59.09
CA MET A 350 -17.50 -23.30 59.92
C MET A 350 -18.42 -24.52 60.04
N ILE A 351 -18.69 -25.22 58.92
CA ILE A 351 -19.47 -26.47 58.90
C ILE A 351 -18.82 -27.52 59.83
N VAL A 352 -17.52 -27.81 59.69
CA VAL A 352 -16.82 -28.80 60.54
C VAL A 352 -16.84 -28.39 62.03
N LYS A 353 -16.76 -27.09 62.34
CA LYS A 353 -16.90 -26.58 63.72
C LYS A 353 -18.32 -26.80 64.27
N GLU A 354 -19.36 -26.72 63.43
CA GLU A 354 -20.75 -27.00 63.82
C GLU A 354 -21.05 -28.50 63.94
N GLU A 355 -20.58 -29.32 63.00
CA GLU A 355 -20.66 -30.79 63.08
C GLU A 355 -19.99 -31.31 64.36
N ARG A 356 -18.82 -30.76 64.73
CA ARG A 356 -18.14 -31.13 65.98
C ARG A 356 -18.96 -30.74 67.22
N LYS A 357 -19.66 -29.60 67.21
CA LYS A 357 -20.57 -29.20 68.30
C LYS A 357 -21.77 -30.15 68.39
N LEU A 358 -22.37 -30.51 67.26
CA LEU A 358 -23.48 -31.47 67.18
C LEU A 358 -23.07 -32.85 67.70
N LEU A 359 -21.90 -33.36 67.28
CA LEU A 359 -21.37 -34.65 67.75
C LEU A 359 -21.11 -34.66 69.27
N ILE A 360 -20.60 -33.55 69.83
CA ILE A 360 -20.43 -33.40 71.29
C ILE A 360 -21.78 -33.38 72.00
N ALA A 361 -22.80 -32.71 71.45
CA ALA A 361 -24.15 -32.71 72.00
C ALA A 361 -24.79 -34.11 71.97
N GLN A 362 -24.63 -34.86 70.88
CA GLN A 362 -25.10 -36.23 70.75
C GLN A 362 -24.43 -37.17 71.78
N ARG A 363 -23.10 -37.11 71.91
CA ARG A 363 -22.37 -37.89 72.93
C ARG A 363 -22.79 -37.54 74.36
N LYS A 364 -23.11 -36.28 74.66
CA LYS A 364 -23.66 -35.85 75.95
C LYS A 364 -25.07 -36.39 76.20
N LEU A 365 -25.89 -36.54 75.15
CA LEU A 365 -27.22 -37.14 75.24
C LEU A 365 -27.12 -38.66 75.51
N GLU A 366 -26.22 -39.34 74.80
CA GLU A 366 -25.95 -40.77 74.98
C GLU A 366 -25.35 -41.08 76.37
N SER A 367 -24.38 -40.28 76.84
CA SER A 367 -23.83 -40.46 78.19
C SER A 367 -24.86 -40.25 79.29
N ARG A 368 -25.80 -39.29 79.12
CA ARG A 368 -26.92 -39.10 80.04
C ARG A 368 -27.85 -40.33 80.07
N ARG A 369 -28.15 -40.93 78.90
CA ARG A 369 -28.94 -42.18 78.81
C ARG A 369 -28.25 -43.36 79.49
N LEU A 370 -26.94 -43.53 79.25
CA LEU A 370 -26.12 -44.59 79.88
C LEU A 370 -26.06 -44.43 81.40
N LEU A 371 -25.87 -43.21 81.91
CA LEU A 371 -25.89 -42.92 83.35
C LEU A 371 -27.25 -43.24 83.97
N SER A 372 -28.36 -42.85 83.33
CA SER A 372 -29.71 -43.21 83.80
C SER A 372 -29.92 -44.74 83.89
N ALA A 373 -29.44 -45.50 82.90
CA ALA A 373 -29.53 -46.96 82.92
C ALA A 373 -28.64 -47.60 84.02
N LEU A 374 -27.46 -47.03 84.27
CA LEU A 374 -26.57 -47.45 85.36
C LEU A 374 -27.18 -47.21 86.73
N PHE A 375 -27.74 -46.02 86.98
CA PHE A 375 -28.39 -45.71 88.26
C PHE A 375 -29.56 -46.66 88.56
N TRP A 376 -30.42 -46.93 87.57
CA TRP A 376 -31.52 -47.89 87.70
C TRP A 376 -31.02 -49.30 88.08
N ARG A 377 -29.90 -49.74 87.50
CA ARG A 377 -29.29 -51.06 87.79
C ARG A 377 -28.61 -51.13 89.16
N ILE A 378 -28.05 -50.02 89.65
CA ILE A 378 -27.51 -49.92 91.01
C ILE A 378 -28.63 -49.98 92.05
N GLU A 379 -29.75 -49.30 91.81
CA GLU A 379 -30.91 -49.31 92.71
C GLU A 379 -31.52 -50.72 92.85
N ALA A 380 -31.60 -51.48 91.76
CA ALA A 380 -32.04 -52.88 91.77
C ALA A 380 -31.15 -53.77 92.66
N ASN A 381 -29.82 -53.70 92.50
CA ASN A 381 -28.86 -54.50 93.28
C ASN A 381 -28.86 -54.16 94.78
N LEU A 382 -29.17 -52.90 95.16
CA LEU A 382 -29.26 -52.51 96.58
C LEU A 382 -30.47 -53.13 97.28
N ARG A 383 -31.61 -53.22 96.59
CA ARG A 383 -32.81 -53.90 97.11
C ARG A 383 -32.52 -55.39 97.36
N GLU A 384 -31.85 -56.05 96.42
CA GLU A 384 -31.51 -57.48 96.52
C GLU A 384 -30.53 -57.82 97.66
N LYS A 385 -29.60 -56.90 97.98
CA LYS A 385 -28.67 -57.07 99.12
C LYS A 385 -29.35 -56.94 100.48
N ASN A 386 -30.27 -56.00 100.66
CA ASN A 386 -30.96 -55.83 101.94
C ASN A 386 -31.80 -57.07 102.29
N SER A 387 -32.46 -57.70 101.31
CA SER A 387 -33.24 -58.92 101.54
C SER A 387 -32.39 -60.12 102.01
N ARG A 388 -31.10 -60.19 101.66
CA ARG A 388 -30.20 -61.27 102.12
C ARG A 388 -29.70 -61.09 103.55
N LEU A 389 -29.64 -59.85 104.05
CA LEU A 389 -29.14 -59.55 105.39
C LEU A 389 -30.14 -59.90 106.50
N GLU A 390 -31.45 -59.72 106.28
CA GLU A 390 -32.47 -60.08 107.30
C GLU A 390 -32.61 -61.59 107.49
N MET A 391 -32.45 -62.41 106.44
CA MET A 391 -32.53 -63.86 106.57
C MET A 391 -31.42 -64.42 107.47
N SER A 392 -30.18 -63.95 107.30
CA SER A 392 -29.01 -64.46 108.04
C SER A 392 -29.03 -64.17 109.54
N SER A 393 -29.92 -63.31 110.04
CA SER A 393 -30.00 -62.97 111.47
C SER A 393 -30.96 -63.87 112.25
N ARG A 394 -31.93 -64.53 111.59
CA ARG A 394 -32.91 -65.39 112.27
C ARG A 394 -32.36 -66.79 112.56
N ASP A 395 -31.61 -67.35 111.61
CA ASP A 395 -31.00 -68.69 111.72
C ASP A 395 -29.99 -68.81 112.87
N LEU A 396 -29.49 -67.69 113.40
CA LEU A 396 -28.52 -67.64 114.50
C LEU A 396 -29.17 -67.74 115.89
N GLU A 397 -30.41 -67.26 116.05
CA GLU A 397 -31.10 -67.24 117.34
C GLU A 397 -31.68 -68.62 117.71
N GLU A 398 -32.26 -69.35 116.74
CA GLU A 398 -32.83 -70.70 116.98
C GLU A 398 -31.77 -71.72 117.43
N ASN A 399 -30.56 -71.66 116.84
CA ASN A 399 -29.47 -72.59 117.18
C ASN A 399 -29.00 -72.44 118.64
N LEU A 400 -29.03 -71.23 119.21
CA LEU A 400 -28.54 -70.97 120.56
C LEU A 400 -29.51 -71.50 121.64
N GLN A 401 -30.82 -71.53 121.34
CA GLN A 401 -31.84 -72.08 122.25
C GLN A 401 -31.74 -73.60 122.40
N ALA A 402 -31.48 -74.33 121.32
CA ALA A 402 -31.37 -75.80 121.34
C ALA A 402 -30.16 -76.30 122.16
N GLU A 403 -29.05 -75.55 122.18
CA GLU A 403 -27.84 -75.93 122.93
C GLU A 403 -27.99 -75.76 124.46
N LEU A 404 -28.86 -74.85 124.91
CA LEU A 404 -29.15 -74.68 126.34
C LEU A 404 -30.00 -75.83 126.90
N GLU A 405 -31.05 -76.24 126.18
CA GLU A 405 -32.00 -77.27 126.62
C GLU A 405 -31.31 -78.64 126.81
N THR A 406 -30.41 -78.99 125.87
CA THR A 406 -29.65 -80.24 125.92
C THR A 406 -28.70 -80.33 127.11
N LYS A 407 -28.04 -79.23 127.50
CA LYS A 407 -27.17 -79.17 128.69
C LYS A 407 -27.94 -79.35 129.99
N LEU A 408 -29.13 -78.74 130.12
CA LEU A 408 -29.97 -78.87 131.31
C LEU A 408 -30.42 -80.32 131.53
N ARG A 409 -30.77 -81.03 130.44
CA ARG A 409 -31.25 -82.41 130.46
C ARG A 409 -30.17 -83.41 130.92
N GLN A 410 -28.90 -83.17 130.58
CA GLN A 410 -27.77 -83.99 131.04
C GLN A 410 -27.46 -83.81 132.53
N ALA A 411 -27.63 -82.61 133.08
CA ALA A 411 -27.38 -82.34 134.50
C ALA A 411 -28.33 -83.12 135.41
N LEU A 412 -29.62 -83.15 135.07
CA LEU A 412 -30.67 -83.80 135.87
C LEU A 412 -30.45 -85.33 136.01
N LEU A 413 -29.98 -85.97 134.94
CA LEU A 413 -29.72 -87.43 134.92
C LEU A 413 -28.57 -87.82 135.85
N ARG A 414 -27.49 -87.02 135.90
CA ARG A 414 -26.34 -87.28 136.78
C ARG A 414 -26.71 -87.23 138.26
N GLU A 415 -27.66 -86.36 138.65
CA GLU A 415 -28.09 -86.25 140.03
C GLU A 415 -28.87 -87.49 140.50
N GLN A 416 -29.73 -88.06 139.64
CA GLN A 416 -30.46 -89.29 139.96
C GLN A 416 -29.52 -90.49 140.13
N GLU A 417 -28.50 -90.62 139.27
CA GLU A 417 -27.53 -91.70 139.34
C GLU A 417 -26.73 -91.70 140.65
N GLN A 418 -26.30 -90.51 141.11
CA GLN A 418 -25.60 -90.36 142.39
C GLN A 418 -26.47 -90.71 143.61
N ARG A 419 -27.76 -90.36 143.58
CA ARG A 419 -28.71 -90.72 144.66
C ARG A 419 -28.93 -92.24 144.74
N LEU A 420 -28.95 -92.94 143.60
CA LEU A 420 -29.05 -94.41 143.56
C LEU A 420 -27.79 -95.09 144.11
N ARG A 421 -26.59 -94.65 143.70
CA ARG A 421 -25.31 -95.21 144.17
C ARG A 421 -25.18 -95.18 145.70
N LYS A 422 -25.44 -94.02 146.33
CA LYS A 422 -25.43 -93.89 147.81
C LYS A 422 -26.41 -94.82 148.53
N ARG A 423 -27.55 -95.15 147.90
CA ARG A 423 -28.58 -96.04 148.47
C ARG A 423 -28.18 -97.52 148.43
N ILE A 424 -27.36 -97.92 147.47
CA ILE A 424 -26.80 -99.27 147.35
C ILE A 424 -25.65 -99.46 148.35
N GLU A 425 -24.78 -98.46 148.47
CA GLU A 425 -23.61 -98.47 149.34
C GLU A 425 -24.00 -98.61 150.84
N ALA A 426 -25.04 -97.89 151.26
CA ALA A 426 -25.63 -98.03 152.61
C ALA A 426 -26.20 -99.44 152.90
N LYS A 427 -26.71 -100.14 151.86
CA LYS A 427 -27.20 -101.52 152.00
C LYS A 427 -26.06 -102.54 152.16
N MET A 428 -24.91 -102.32 151.51
CA MET A 428 -23.76 -103.23 151.62
C MET A 428 -23.05 -103.13 152.97
N MET A 429 -22.97 -101.93 153.57
CA MET A 429 -22.36 -101.73 154.90
C MET A 429 -23.06 -102.53 156.01
N LEU A 430 -24.40 -102.58 156.02
CA LEU A 430 -25.17 -103.32 157.02
C LEU A 430 -25.03 -104.85 156.90
N SER A 431 -24.73 -105.36 155.70
CA SER A 431 -24.58 -106.80 155.46
C SER A 431 -23.28 -107.41 156.01
N LYS A 432 -22.24 -106.60 156.29
CA LYS A 432 -20.94 -107.10 156.78
C LYS A 432 -20.81 -107.20 158.30
N LEU A 433 -21.79 -106.68 159.06
CA LEU A 433 -21.76 -106.66 160.53
C LEU A 433 -22.47 -107.87 161.20
N HIS A 434 -22.89 -108.88 160.42
CA HIS A 434 -23.61 -110.06 160.94
C HIS A 434 -23.00 -111.42 160.57
N ALA A 435 -21.82 -111.47 159.93
CA ALA A 435 -21.26 -112.72 159.39
C ALA A 435 -20.13 -113.38 160.22
N ASN A 436 -19.43 -112.65 161.10
CA ASN A 436 -18.26 -113.17 161.82
C ASN A 436 -18.45 -113.16 163.35
N LYS A 437 -19.56 -113.72 163.85
CA LYS A 437 -19.78 -113.97 165.29
C LYS A 437 -20.19 -115.41 165.62
N SER A 438 -19.73 -116.30 164.75
CA SER A 438 -19.77 -117.77 164.78
C SER A 438 -18.58 -118.19 163.90
N GLU A 439 -17.63 -119.03 164.30
CA GLU A 439 -17.61 -120.00 165.41
C GLU A 439 -16.32 -119.89 166.25
N ASP A 440 -16.42 -120.25 167.53
CA ASP A 440 -15.31 -120.56 168.44
C ASP A 440 -15.42 -122.06 168.79
N LYS A 441 -14.28 -122.78 168.85
CA LYS A 441 -14.08 -124.22 169.23
C LYS A 441 -14.55 -125.25 168.18
N GLU A 442 -13.76 -126.24 167.79
CA GLU A 442 -12.71 -127.02 168.48
C GLU A 442 -11.30 -126.76 167.88
N ASP A 443 -10.16 -126.76 168.59
CA ASP A 443 -9.83 -126.95 170.03
C ASP A 443 -9.17 -125.70 170.63
#